data_AF-A0A2G5UW95-F1
#
_entry.id   AF-A0A2G5UW95-F1
#
_cell.length_a   1.000
_cell.length_b   1.000
_cell.length_c   1.000
_cell.angle_alpha   90.00
_cell.angle_beta   90.00
_cell.angle_gamma   90.00
#
_symmetry.space_group_name_H-M   'P 1'
#
loop_
_entity.id
_entity.type
_entity.pdbx_description
1 polymer ?
#
loop_
_entity_poly.entity_id
_entity_poly.type
_entity_poly.pdbx_seq_one_letter_code
_entity_poly.pdbx_strand_id
1 'polypeptide(L)'
;MKKFPILKIPDIVFREVTSMMTPIEIIKLAMSDFKMELWLQHQKYKILGICFVLTKDHPEVVTQTCYSYKDDGFLSVMFETTEDNKIKPITLEELDEEPSRILRVPLEELFSIYSRLTRIFLCPSHGWELQLDQLELSEFREYTERILTSEIHEFTVRGGSITNELLAELMDKLHENVELEIYSDIPLDYSHAKVSTKGSDP
;
A
#
# COMPACT_ATOMS: atom_id res chain seq x y z
N MET A 1 -0.84 35.75 0.01
CA MET A 1 -1.62 34.75 -0.77
C MET A 1 -3.07 34.77 -0.32
N LYS A 2 -4.02 34.97 -1.23
CA LYS A 2 -5.45 34.79 -0.94
C LYS A 2 -5.70 33.31 -0.67
N LYS A 3 -6.15 32.95 0.53
CA LYS A 3 -6.65 31.61 0.83
C LYS A 3 -7.81 31.34 -0.13
N PHE A 4 -7.74 30.28 -0.93
CA PHE A 4 -8.91 29.80 -1.68
C PHE A 4 -10.07 29.65 -0.67
N PRO A 5 -11.27 30.18 -0.96
CA PRO A 5 -12.42 29.92 -0.12
C PRO A 5 -12.75 28.43 -0.30
N ILE A 6 -12.24 27.60 0.62
CA ILE A 6 -12.64 26.21 0.76
C ILE A 6 -14.16 26.26 0.91
N LEU A 7 -14.90 25.71 -0.07
CA LEU A 7 -16.35 25.65 -0.02
C LEU A 7 -16.75 25.11 1.36
N LYS A 8 -17.63 25.83 2.06
CA LYS A 8 -18.37 25.25 3.19
C LYS A 8 -19.38 24.26 2.61
N ILE A 9 -18.89 23.13 2.09
CA ILE A 9 -19.74 22.04 1.62
C ILE A 9 -20.42 21.49 2.87
N PRO A 10 -21.77 21.51 2.94
CA PRO A 10 -22.47 20.88 4.05
C PRO A 10 -22.10 19.40 4.14
N ASP A 11 -21.98 18.88 5.36
CA ASP A 11 -21.53 17.51 5.63
C ASP A 11 -22.28 16.45 4.82
N ILE A 12 -23.59 16.65 4.63
CA ILE A 12 -24.45 15.76 3.83
C ILE A 12 -23.99 15.73 2.37
N VAL A 13 -23.71 16.89 1.78
CA VAL A 13 -23.27 16.99 0.37
C VAL A 13 -21.87 16.40 0.23
N PHE A 14 -20.99 16.65 1.19
CA PHE A 14 -19.64 16.08 1.17
C PHE A 14 -19.69 14.55 1.23
N ARG A 15 -20.51 14.00 2.12
CA ARG A 15 -20.72 12.55 2.24
C ARG A 15 -21.30 11.94 0.97
N GLU A 16 -22.26 12.62 0.36
CA GLU A 16 -22.88 12.15 -0.89
C GLU A 16 -21.85 12.10 -2.03
N VAL A 17 -21.09 13.18 -2.22
CA VAL A 17 -20.04 13.25 -3.26
C VAL A 17 -18.97 12.20 -3.02
N THR A 18 -18.48 12.08 -1.79
CA THR A 18 -17.42 11.11 -1.46
C THR A 18 -17.89 9.66 -1.46
N SER A 19 -19.19 9.40 -1.31
CA SER A 19 -19.76 8.05 -1.46
C SER A 19 -19.76 7.57 -2.92
N MET A 20 -19.67 8.48 -3.88
CA MET A 20 -19.58 8.18 -5.31
C MET A 20 -18.13 8.09 -5.81
N MET A 21 -17.16 8.48 -4.97
CA MET A 21 -15.75 8.43 -5.32
C MET A 21 -15.19 7.01 -5.21
N THR A 22 -14.25 6.70 -6.09
CA THR A 22 -13.40 5.52 -6.00
C THR A 22 -12.45 5.63 -4.79
N PRO A 23 -11.93 4.50 -4.27
CA PRO A 23 -10.95 4.53 -3.20
C PRO A 23 -9.67 5.32 -3.54
N ILE A 24 -9.21 5.30 -4.79
CA ILE A 24 -8.07 6.15 -5.22
C ILE A 24 -8.42 7.62 -5.07
N GLU A 25 -9.60 8.05 -5.52
CA GLU A 25 -10.00 9.46 -5.39
C GLU A 25 -10.08 9.89 -3.93
N ILE A 26 -10.55 9.00 -3.05
CA ILE A 26 -10.55 9.22 -1.59
C ILE A 26 -9.13 9.35 -1.05
N ILE A 27 -8.19 8.49 -1.46
CA ILE A 27 -6.78 8.57 -1.07
C ILE A 27 -6.19 9.90 -1.56
N LYS A 28 -6.36 10.24 -2.85
CA LYS A 28 -5.86 11.50 -3.43
C LYS A 28 -6.38 12.71 -2.66
N LEU A 29 -7.69 12.73 -2.36
CA LEU A 29 -8.32 13.81 -1.62
C LEU A 29 -7.78 13.91 -0.18
N ALA A 30 -7.62 12.77 0.50
CA ALA A 30 -7.05 12.73 1.85
C ALA A 30 -5.60 13.22 1.90
N MET A 31 -4.80 12.91 0.88
CA MET A 31 -3.41 13.34 0.81
C MET A 31 -3.27 14.83 0.44
N SER A 32 -4.26 15.41 -0.23
CA SER A 32 -4.20 16.80 -0.72
C SER A 32 -4.41 17.86 0.37
N ASP A 33 -5.17 17.56 1.42
CA ASP A 33 -5.50 18.53 2.48
C ASP A 33 -5.80 17.85 3.82
N PHE A 34 -5.17 18.32 4.90
CA PHE A 34 -5.34 17.76 6.25
C PHE A 34 -6.79 17.84 6.76
N LYS A 35 -7.53 18.90 6.39
CA LYS A 35 -8.93 19.02 6.80
C LYS A 35 -9.74 17.94 6.09
N MET A 36 -9.53 17.74 4.78
CA MET A 36 -10.20 16.68 4.02
C MET A 36 -9.93 15.30 4.61
N GLU A 37 -8.68 15.00 4.97
CA GLU A 37 -8.34 13.77 5.68
C GLU A 37 -9.20 13.56 6.94
N LEU A 38 -9.28 14.57 7.81
CA LEU A 38 -10.06 14.50 9.05
C LEU A 38 -11.56 14.23 8.78
N TRP A 39 -12.12 14.82 7.73
CA TRP A 39 -13.51 14.57 7.34
C TRP A 39 -13.72 13.14 6.85
N LEU A 40 -12.79 12.63 6.05
CA LEU A 40 -12.86 11.28 5.47
C LEU A 40 -12.73 10.19 6.56
N GLN A 41 -11.90 10.42 7.58
CA GLN A 41 -11.76 9.50 8.72
C GLN A 41 -13.07 9.23 9.47
N HIS A 42 -14.00 10.20 9.51
CA HIS A 42 -15.29 10.01 10.17
C HIS A 42 -16.26 9.12 9.38
N GLN A 43 -16.06 8.95 8.07
CA GLN A 43 -16.98 8.21 7.20
C GLN A 43 -16.69 6.70 7.18
N LYS A 44 -15.45 6.28 7.46
CA LYS A 44 -15.03 4.88 7.54
C LYS A 44 -15.43 4.05 6.32
N TYR A 45 -14.89 4.41 5.15
CA TYR A 45 -15.22 3.77 3.87
C TYR A 45 -14.86 2.29 3.87
N LYS A 46 -15.74 1.46 3.32
CA LYS A 46 -15.52 0.00 3.26
C LYS A 46 -14.85 -0.38 1.95
N ILE A 47 -13.74 -1.08 2.04
CA ILE A 47 -13.03 -1.70 0.91
C ILE A 47 -12.60 -3.12 1.31
N LEU A 48 -12.23 -3.95 0.34
CA LEU A 48 -11.81 -5.33 0.61
C LEU A 48 -10.38 -5.37 1.13
N GLY A 49 -9.50 -4.54 0.58
CA GLY A 49 -8.15 -4.44 1.12
C GLY A 49 -7.34 -3.27 0.62
N ILE A 50 -6.26 -3.01 1.34
CA ILE A 50 -5.19 -2.09 0.95
C ILE A 50 -3.88 -2.83 1.07
N CYS A 51 -3.12 -2.89 -0.01
CA CYS A 51 -1.76 -3.40 -0.02
C CYS A 51 -0.79 -2.25 -0.31
N PHE A 52 0.30 -2.18 0.46
CA PHE A 52 1.40 -1.26 0.21
C PHE A 52 2.52 -2.04 -0.46
N VAL A 53 2.75 -1.78 -1.75
CA VAL A 53 3.78 -2.41 -2.55
C VAL A 53 5.05 -1.57 -2.50
N LEU A 54 6.14 -2.21 -2.10
CA LEU A 54 7.47 -1.62 -2.00
C LEU A 54 8.35 -2.19 -3.11
N THR A 55 8.67 -1.34 -4.08
CA THR A 55 9.55 -1.64 -5.22
C THR A 55 10.89 -0.90 -5.08
N LYS A 56 11.82 -1.14 -6.02
CA LYS A 56 13.09 -0.40 -6.09
C LYS A 56 12.85 1.10 -6.22
N ASP A 57 11.95 1.46 -7.12
CA ASP A 57 11.82 2.81 -7.64
C ASP A 57 10.72 3.60 -6.92
N HIS A 58 9.64 2.93 -6.48
CA HIS A 58 8.46 3.58 -5.93
C HIS A 58 7.69 2.77 -4.88
N PRO A 59 7.18 3.43 -3.83
CA PRO A 59 6.06 2.89 -3.08
C PRO A 59 4.74 3.11 -3.83
N GLU A 60 3.92 2.08 -3.85
CA GLU A 60 2.60 2.06 -4.48
C GLU A 60 1.56 1.57 -3.45
N VAL A 61 0.38 2.16 -3.46
CA VAL A 61 -0.77 1.66 -2.71
C VAL A 61 -1.76 1.07 -3.69
N VAL A 62 -2.03 -0.22 -3.50
CA VAL A 62 -3.01 -0.97 -4.26
C VAL A 62 -4.26 -1.15 -3.40
N THR A 63 -5.41 -0.80 -3.94
CA THR A 63 -6.70 -0.95 -3.27
C THR A 63 -7.54 -2.01 -3.97
N GLN A 64 -8.20 -2.87 -3.20
CA GLN A 64 -9.15 -3.85 -3.71
C GLN A 64 -10.56 -3.44 -3.33
N THR A 65 -11.45 -3.37 -4.32
CA THR A 65 -12.83 -2.93 -4.13
C THR A 65 -13.82 -4.05 -4.41
N CYS A 66 -15.02 -3.99 -3.83
CA CYS A 66 -16.06 -5.01 -4.01
C CYS A 66 -16.68 -5.04 -5.43
N TYR A 67 -16.23 -4.24 -6.39
CA TYR A 67 -16.87 -4.12 -7.69
C TYR A 67 -16.36 -5.16 -8.70
N SER A 68 -17.12 -6.26 -8.77
CA SER A 68 -17.22 -7.30 -9.80
C SER A 68 -15.97 -8.10 -10.21
N TYR A 69 -16.08 -9.39 -9.92
CA TYR A 69 -15.35 -10.61 -10.27
C TYR A 69 -14.87 -10.85 -11.73
N LYS A 70 -14.64 -9.83 -12.57
CA LYS A 70 -14.33 -10.06 -14.00
C LYS A 70 -13.15 -9.32 -14.60
N ASP A 71 -12.55 -8.37 -13.90
CA ASP A 71 -11.19 -7.93 -14.15
C ASP A 71 -10.50 -7.96 -12.80
N ASP A 72 -9.17 -8.10 -12.77
CA ASP A 72 -8.35 -8.15 -11.55
C ASP A 72 -8.31 -6.79 -10.82
N GLY A 73 -9.50 -6.26 -10.49
CA GLY A 73 -10.05 -5.43 -9.41
C GLY A 73 -9.18 -4.52 -8.54
N PHE A 74 -7.93 -4.32 -8.89
CA PHE A 74 -6.94 -3.60 -8.14
C PHE A 74 -6.76 -2.21 -8.74
N LEU A 75 -6.96 -1.21 -7.89
CA LEU A 75 -6.82 0.19 -8.21
C LEU A 75 -5.58 0.71 -7.48
N SER A 76 -4.56 1.15 -8.21
CA SER A 76 -3.30 1.58 -7.62
C SER A 76 -3.02 3.08 -7.70
N VAL A 77 -2.26 3.57 -6.73
CA VAL A 77 -1.78 4.94 -6.64
C VAL A 77 -0.33 4.94 -6.17
N MET A 78 0.55 5.57 -6.95
CA MET A 78 1.95 5.74 -6.58
C MET A 78 2.15 7.05 -5.86
N PHE A 79 3.26 7.17 -5.13
CA PHE A 79 3.59 8.40 -4.42
C PHE A 79 4.96 8.92 -4.84
N GLU A 80 5.05 10.24 -4.97
CA GLU A 80 6.31 10.98 -5.09
C GLU A 80 6.46 11.97 -3.94
N THR A 81 7.72 12.25 -3.59
CA THR A 81 8.07 13.40 -2.77
C THR A 81 8.48 14.56 -3.67
N THR A 82 7.81 15.69 -3.52
CA THR A 82 8.14 16.94 -4.23
C THR A 82 9.36 17.63 -3.61
N GLU A 83 9.98 18.61 -4.31
CA GLU A 83 11.12 19.40 -3.80
C GLU A 83 10.88 20.03 -2.42
N ASP A 84 9.61 20.28 -2.07
CA ASP A 84 9.15 20.81 -0.78
C ASP A 84 9.03 19.76 0.34
N ASN A 85 9.47 18.51 0.13
CA ASN A 85 9.21 17.35 1.01
C ASN A 85 7.72 17.10 1.25
N LYS A 86 6.88 17.34 0.24
CA LYS A 86 5.44 17.01 0.30
C LYS A 86 5.17 15.78 -0.53
N ILE A 87 4.42 14.85 0.06
CA ILE A 87 3.89 13.66 -0.60
C ILE A 87 2.80 14.07 -1.59
N LYS A 88 2.92 13.62 -2.83
CA LYS A 88 1.89 13.77 -3.85
C LYS A 88 1.55 12.40 -4.46
N PRO A 89 0.27 12.01 -4.46
CA PRO A 89 -0.17 10.81 -5.17
C PRO A 89 -0.18 11.05 -6.68
N ILE A 90 0.30 10.08 -7.45
CA ILE A 90 0.33 10.05 -8.92
C ILE A 90 -0.49 8.85 -9.41
N THR A 91 -1.29 9.03 -10.47
CA THR A 91 -1.93 7.90 -11.17
C THR A 91 -1.06 7.34 -12.28
N LEU A 92 -1.18 6.04 -12.56
CA LEU A 92 -0.51 5.39 -13.70
C LEU A 92 -0.78 6.12 -15.03
N GLU A 93 -1.98 6.65 -15.24
CA GLU A 93 -2.35 7.45 -16.42
C GLU A 93 -1.60 8.80 -16.52
N GLU A 94 -1.08 9.34 -15.42
CA GLU A 94 -0.31 10.60 -15.42
C GLU A 94 1.16 10.41 -15.81
N LEU A 95 1.60 9.17 -16.06
CA LEU A 95 2.99 8.83 -16.44
C LEU A 95 3.29 8.90 -17.94
N ASP A 96 2.38 9.45 -18.76
CA ASP A 96 2.52 9.45 -20.22
C ASP A 96 3.56 10.44 -20.80
N GLU A 97 4.20 11.29 -19.97
CA GLU A 97 5.26 12.18 -20.44
C GLU A 97 6.47 12.24 -19.50
N GLU A 98 7.54 11.60 -19.96
CA GLU A 98 8.94 11.62 -19.47
C GLU A 98 9.24 10.94 -18.12
N PRO A 99 10.15 9.94 -18.08
CA PRO A 99 10.54 9.18 -16.88
C PRO A 99 11.39 9.98 -15.86
N SER A 100 11.23 11.30 -15.77
CA SER A 100 12.10 12.19 -15.00
C SER A 100 11.55 12.64 -13.64
N ARG A 101 10.44 12.08 -13.16
CA ARG A 101 9.85 12.41 -11.84
C ARG A 101 9.74 11.21 -10.90
N ILE A 102 10.80 10.43 -10.84
CA ILE A 102 10.92 9.35 -9.87
C ILE A 102 11.66 9.87 -8.64
N LEU A 103 10.93 10.35 -7.64
CA LEU A 103 11.49 10.59 -6.33
C LEU A 103 10.77 9.73 -5.27
N ARG A 104 11.54 8.76 -4.72
CA ARG A 104 11.16 7.89 -3.61
C ARG A 104 10.49 8.69 -2.49
N VAL A 105 9.36 8.21 -2.00
CA VAL A 105 8.83 8.64 -0.70
C VAL A 105 9.69 8.04 0.40
N PRO A 106 10.16 8.83 1.38
CA PRO A 106 10.85 8.29 2.55
C PRO A 106 10.01 7.21 3.24
N LEU A 107 10.66 6.15 3.71
CA LEU A 107 9.99 5.04 4.39
C LEU A 107 9.03 5.52 5.49
N GLU A 108 9.45 6.52 6.27
CA GLU A 108 8.68 7.04 7.40
C GLU A 108 7.42 7.79 6.97
N GLU A 109 7.47 8.40 5.80
CA GLU A 109 6.31 9.03 5.17
C GLU A 109 5.31 7.97 4.69
N LEU A 110 5.79 6.82 4.19
CA LEU A 110 4.95 5.71 3.78
C LEU A 110 4.21 5.06 4.97
N PHE A 111 4.89 4.87 6.10
CA PHE A 111 4.25 4.42 7.34
C PHE A 111 3.21 5.43 7.86
N SER A 112 3.46 6.73 7.65
CA SER A 112 2.45 7.76 7.93
C SER A 112 1.23 7.61 7.02
N ILE A 113 1.42 7.39 5.72
CA ILE A 113 0.32 7.11 4.78
C ILE A 113 -0.45 5.86 5.22
N TYR A 114 0.24 4.77 5.54
CA TYR A 114 -0.34 3.55 6.06
C TYR A 114 -1.24 3.80 7.29
N SER A 115 -0.71 4.53 8.28
CA SER A 115 -1.48 4.88 9.49
C SER A 115 -2.70 5.76 9.20
N ARG A 116 -2.61 6.63 8.19
CA ARG A 116 -3.71 7.52 7.79
C ARG A 116 -4.79 6.75 7.05
N LEU A 117 -4.41 5.87 6.11
CA LEU A 117 -5.37 5.10 5.31
C LEU A 117 -6.11 4.05 6.14
N THR A 118 -5.43 3.39 7.09
CA THR A 118 -6.08 2.46 8.04
C THR A 118 -7.12 3.15 8.95
N ARG A 119 -7.07 4.48 9.10
CA ARG A 119 -8.10 5.26 9.80
C ARG A 119 -9.26 5.70 8.91
N ILE A 120 -9.01 5.88 7.62
CA ILE A 120 -10.02 6.31 6.63
C ILE A 120 -10.87 5.11 6.19
N PHE A 121 -10.24 3.96 6.02
CA PHE A 121 -10.87 2.76 5.49
C PHE A 121 -11.10 1.71 6.57
N LEU A 122 -12.28 1.12 6.57
CA LEU A 122 -12.54 -0.17 7.21
C LEU A 122 -12.27 -1.26 6.17
N CYS A 123 -11.19 -2.01 6.36
CA CYS A 123 -10.80 -3.10 5.48
C CYS A 123 -10.50 -4.38 6.28
N PRO A 124 -10.94 -5.57 5.79
CA PRO A 124 -10.59 -6.85 6.40
C PRO A 124 -9.15 -7.27 6.11
N SER A 125 -8.57 -6.86 4.98
CA SER A 125 -7.19 -7.19 4.60
C SER A 125 -6.36 -5.91 4.44
N HIS A 126 -5.36 -5.73 5.28
CA HIS A 126 -4.34 -4.72 5.07
C HIS A 126 -2.96 -5.34 5.17
N GLY A 127 -2.15 -5.08 4.15
CA GLY A 127 -0.90 -5.77 4.01
C GLY A 127 0.18 -4.96 3.33
N TRP A 128 1.35 -5.57 3.33
CA TRP A 128 2.55 -5.05 2.72
C TRP A 128 3.10 -6.07 1.76
N GLU A 129 3.51 -5.62 0.58
CA GLU A 129 4.15 -6.44 -0.42
C GLU A 129 5.56 -5.92 -0.69
N LEU A 130 6.55 -6.81 -0.64
CA LEU A 130 7.94 -6.52 -0.98
C LEU A 130 8.33 -7.26 -2.26
N GLN A 131 8.84 -6.51 -3.25
CA GLN A 131 9.41 -7.07 -4.48
C GLN A 131 10.88 -7.45 -4.25
N LEU A 132 11.13 -8.72 -3.95
CA LEU A 132 12.44 -9.25 -3.53
C LEU A 132 13.51 -9.10 -4.62
N ASP A 133 13.17 -9.27 -5.90
CA ASP A 133 14.11 -9.12 -7.02
C ASP A 133 14.42 -7.66 -7.38
N GLN A 134 13.67 -6.72 -6.81
CA GLN A 134 13.86 -5.29 -7.03
C GLN A 134 14.60 -4.61 -5.88
N LEU A 135 14.62 -5.21 -4.69
CA LEU A 135 15.26 -4.67 -3.50
C LEU A 135 16.64 -5.30 -3.27
N GLU A 136 17.59 -4.51 -2.77
CA GLU A 136 18.79 -5.09 -2.19
C GLU A 136 18.43 -5.86 -0.90
N LEU A 137 19.15 -6.94 -0.60
CA LEU A 137 18.84 -7.78 0.58
C LEU A 137 18.84 -6.99 1.90
N SER A 138 19.69 -5.96 2.01
CA SER A 138 19.70 -5.06 3.16
C SER A 138 18.45 -4.19 3.25
N GLU A 139 17.95 -3.68 2.11
CA GLU A 139 16.71 -2.89 2.06
C GLU A 139 15.50 -3.77 2.40
N PHE A 140 15.46 -4.99 1.84
CA PHE A 140 14.41 -5.97 2.16
C PHE A 140 14.33 -6.25 3.66
N ARG A 141 15.47 -6.48 4.31
CA ARG A 141 15.54 -6.73 5.77
C ARG A 141 15.11 -5.51 6.57
N GLU A 142 15.59 -4.32 6.22
CA GLU A 142 15.22 -3.06 6.88
C GLU A 142 13.70 -2.82 6.79
N TYR A 143 13.13 -2.96 5.60
CA TYR A 143 11.70 -2.75 5.38
C TYR A 143 10.88 -3.80 6.12
N THR A 144 11.28 -5.07 6.06
CA THR A 144 10.66 -6.16 6.82
C THR A 144 10.62 -5.83 8.31
N GLU A 145 11.77 -5.47 8.90
CA GLU A 145 11.84 -5.15 10.33
C GLU A 145 10.92 -3.99 10.68
N ARG A 146 10.87 -2.94 9.85
CA ARG A 146 9.99 -1.79 10.07
C ARG A 146 8.51 -2.16 9.96
N ILE A 147 8.13 -2.92 8.92
CA ILE A 147 6.76 -3.35 8.67
C ILE A 147 6.23 -4.18 9.85
N LEU A 148 7.04 -5.11 10.36
CA LEU A 148 6.68 -6.00 11.46
C LEU A 148 6.53 -5.27 12.81
N THR A 149 6.94 -4.00 12.92
CA THR A 149 6.61 -3.15 14.09
C THR A 149 5.20 -2.54 14.04
N SER A 150 4.54 -2.61 12.88
CA SER A 150 3.18 -2.11 12.68
C SER A 150 2.14 -3.23 12.84
N GLU A 151 0.90 -2.85 13.13
CA GLU A 151 -0.22 -3.79 13.05
C GLU A 151 -0.48 -4.09 11.57
N ILE A 152 -0.23 -5.32 11.13
CA ILE A 152 -0.41 -5.80 9.75
C ILE A 152 -1.24 -7.10 9.79
N HIS A 153 -2.01 -7.35 8.74
CA HIS A 153 -2.76 -8.61 8.60
C HIS A 153 -2.14 -9.53 7.57
N GLU A 154 -1.55 -8.97 6.52
CA GLU A 154 -0.98 -9.71 5.41
C GLU A 154 0.44 -9.20 5.08
N PHE A 155 1.35 -10.11 4.80
CA PHE A 155 2.70 -9.82 4.37
C PHE A 155 3.03 -10.68 3.15
N THR A 156 3.35 -10.02 2.04
CA THR A 156 3.54 -10.67 0.75
C THR A 156 4.96 -10.46 0.27
N VAL A 157 5.60 -11.53 -0.18
CA VAL A 157 6.91 -11.48 -0.86
C VAL A 157 6.69 -11.90 -2.31
N ARG A 158 7.10 -11.06 -3.26
CA ARG A 158 7.00 -11.35 -4.70
C ARG A 158 8.36 -11.24 -5.37
N GLY A 159 8.51 -11.96 -6.49
CA GLY A 159 9.66 -11.83 -7.38
C GLY A 159 10.90 -12.54 -6.85
N GLY A 160 11.82 -12.88 -7.76
CA GLY A 160 13.08 -13.53 -7.42
C GLY A 160 12.96 -14.88 -6.71
N SER A 161 14.06 -15.28 -6.06
CA SER A 161 14.17 -16.54 -5.33
C SER A 161 14.51 -16.28 -3.87
N ILE A 162 13.70 -16.83 -2.96
CA ILE A 162 13.93 -16.71 -1.52
C ILE A 162 14.82 -17.86 -1.04
N THR A 163 15.81 -17.56 -0.20
CA THR A 163 16.69 -18.59 0.38
C THR A 163 16.05 -19.22 1.61
N ASN A 164 16.45 -20.46 1.96
CA ASN A 164 16.02 -21.11 3.20
C ASN A 164 16.34 -20.28 4.45
N GLU A 165 17.49 -19.61 4.44
CA GLU A 165 17.91 -18.71 5.52
C GLU A 165 16.98 -17.52 5.66
N LEU A 166 16.69 -16.81 4.56
CA LEU A 166 15.83 -15.64 4.57
C LEU A 166 14.38 -16.01 4.93
N LEU A 167 13.90 -17.16 4.45
CA LEU A 167 12.58 -17.66 4.76
C LEU A 167 12.45 -18.06 6.24
N ALA A 168 13.44 -18.75 6.80
CA ALA A 168 13.47 -19.05 8.24
C ALA A 168 13.48 -17.76 9.07
N GLU A 169 14.29 -16.78 8.70
CA GLU A 169 14.33 -15.48 9.39
C GLU A 169 12.97 -14.76 9.34
N LEU A 170 12.28 -14.75 8.19
CA LEU A 170 10.95 -14.18 8.07
C LEU A 170 9.94 -14.89 8.96
N MET A 171 9.95 -16.23 8.93
CA MET A 171 9.05 -17.04 9.74
C MET A 171 9.24 -16.83 11.23
N ASP A 172 10.48 -16.62 11.68
CA ASP A 172 10.81 -16.35 13.09
C ASP A 172 10.37 -14.96 13.54
N LYS A 173 10.35 -13.98 12.63
CA LYS A 173 10.03 -12.57 12.93
C LYS A 173 8.52 -12.26 12.81
N LEU A 174 7.77 -13.03 12.03
CA LEU A 174 6.33 -12.78 11.80
C LEU A 174 5.47 -13.08 13.03
N HIS A 175 4.56 -12.17 13.36
CA HIS A 175 3.56 -12.40 14.41
C HIS A 175 2.59 -13.52 13.99
N GLU A 176 2.07 -14.27 14.96
CA GLU A 176 1.23 -15.46 14.69
C GLU A 176 -0.05 -15.18 13.89
N ASN A 177 -0.56 -13.95 13.96
CA ASN A 177 -1.80 -13.54 13.31
C ASN A 177 -1.59 -12.93 11.90
N VAL A 178 -0.35 -12.88 11.41
CA VAL A 178 -0.04 -12.34 10.09
C VAL A 178 -0.07 -13.46 9.07
N GLU A 179 -0.84 -13.28 8.01
CA GLU A 179 -0.84 -14.16 6.85
C GLU A 179 0.38 -13.86 5.97
N LEU A 180 1.20 -14.88 5.71
CA LEU A 180 2.36 -14.77 4.83
C LEU A 180 2.04 -15.39 3.47
N GLU A 181 2.11 -14.60 2.41
CA GLU A 181 2.03 -15.08 1.04
C GLU A 181 3.39 -14.96 0.33
N ILE A 182 3.83 -16.02 -0.33
CA ILE A 182 5.11 -16.04 -1.06
C ILE A 182 4.83 -16.39 -2.52
N TYR A 183 5.06 -15.42 -3.40
CA TYR A 183 5.04 -15.54 -4.85
C TYR A 183 6.45 -15.36 -5.43
N SER A 184 7.43 -15.94 -4.74
CA SER A 184 8.84 -16.04 -5.13
C SER A 184 9.22 -17.51 -5.22
N ASP A 185 10.30 -17.84 -5.93
CA ASP A 185 10.79 -19.22 -5.98
C ASP A 185 11.25 -19.67 -4.59
N ILE A 186 10.60 -20.70 -4.05
CA ILE A 186 10.94 -21.29 -2.75
C ILE A 186 11.86 -22.50 -2.97
N PRO A 187 12.86 -22.73 -2.10
CA PRO A 187 13.71 -23.90 -2.22
C PRO A 187 12.92 -25.20 -2.02
N LEU A 188 13.15 -26.19 -2.90
CA LEU A 188 12.41 -27.46 -2.92
C LEU A 188 12.58 -28.29 -1.64
N ASP A 189 13.63 -28.03 -0.86
CA ASP A 189 13.95 -28.71 0.39
C ASP A 189 13.38 -28.02 1.64
N TYR A 190 12.67 -26.89 1.49
CA TYR A 190 12.07 -26.18 2.62
C TYR A 190 10.79 -26.88 3.10
N SER A 191 10.76 -27.24 4.38
CA SER A 191 9.56 -27.76 5.04
C SER A 191 9.22 -26.93 6.28
N HIS A 192 8.19 -26.09 6.20
CA HIS A 192 7.65 -25.37 7.36
C HIS A 192 6.12 -25.32 7.30
N ALA A 193 5.46 -25.55 8.42
CA ALA A 193 4.00 -25.79 8.48
C ALA A 193 3.13 -24.56 8.16
N LYS A 194 3.72 -23.36 8.08
CA LYS A 194 3.00 -22.08 7.92
C LYS A 194 3.12 -21.46 6.51
N VAL A 195 3.85 -22.08 5.58
CA VAL A 195 3.98 -21.53 4.22
C VAL A 195 2.82 -22.00 3.35
N SER A 196 1.95 -21.07 2.98
CA SER A 196 0.95 -21.24 1.93
C SER A 196 1.58 -20.89 0.59
N THR A 197 1.92 -21.90 -0.22
CA THR A 197 2.39 -21.69 -1.59
C THR A 197 1.19 -21.66 -2.52
N LYS A 198 0.89 -20.48 -3.10
CA LYS A 198 0.06 -20.42 -4.31
C LYS A 198 1.00 -20.26 -5.48
N GLY A 199 1.12 -21.32 -6.27
CA GLY A 199 1.97 -21.35 -7.44
C GLY A 199 1.62 -20.21 -8.39
N SER A 200 2.65 -19.51 -8.86
CA SER A 200 2.59 -18.62 -10.00
C SER A 200 2.12 -19.44 -11.21
N ASP A 201 0.88 -19.23 -11.66
CA ASP A 201 0.46 -19.71 -12.99
C ASP A 201 1.14 -18.84 -14.07
N PRO A 202 1.55 -19.43 -15.19
CA PRO A 202 2.43 -18.84 -16.20
C PRO A 202 1.84 -17.69 -17.02
#